data_AF-A0A3A5JPU0-F1
#
_entry.id   AF-A0A3A5JPU0-F1
#
_cell.length_a   1.000
_cell.length_b   1.000
_cell.length_c   1.000
_cell.angle_alpha   90.00
_cell.angle_beta   90.00
_cell.angle_gamma   90.00
#
_symmetry.space_group_name_H-M   'P 1'
#
loop_
_entity.id
_entity.type
_entity.pdbx_description
1 polymer ?
#
loop_
_entity_poly.entity_id
_entity_poly.type
_entity_poly.pdbx_seq_one_letter_code
_entity_poly.pdbx_strand_id
1 'polypeptide(L)'
;ALENETELGGATEFEIITTMMFLYFGEIHPVDFVIIEAGLGIKHDSTNVFKPILSILTSIGLDHTDILGSTYLDIAKDKSAIIKPYTPVIYAVKNDEALKYVRDYALEQNAKPIELDREVTIISQDDEFTY
;
A
#
# COMPACT_ATOMS: atom_id res chain seq x y z
N ALA A 1 -18.27 -0.09 29.66
CA ALA A 1 -17.48 -0.10 28.41
C ALA A 1 -17.19 -1.55 28.08
N LEU A 2 -17.36 -1.95 26.81
CA LEU A 2 -17.04 -3.29 26.28
C LEU A 2 -15.51 -3.47 26.22
N GLU A 3 -14.82 -3.30 27.35
CA GLU A 3 -13.37 -3.46 27.40
C GLU A 3 -13.04 -4.92 27.74
N ASN A 4 -12.41 -5.56 26.76
CA ASN A 4 -11.60 -6.78 26.83
C ASN A 4 -12.35 -8.13 26.82
N GLU A 5 -12.99 -8.47 25.70
CA GLU A 5 -13.38 -9.87 25.43
C GLU A 5 -12.28 -10.69 24.72
N THR A 6 -11.21 -10.05 24.23
CA THR A 6 -10.11 -10.75 23.53
C THR A 6 -8.75 -10.35 24.09
N GLU A 7 -7.78 -11.26 23.96
CA GLU A 7 -6.38 -11.03 24.33
C GLU A 7 -5.69 -9.94 23.46
N LEU A 8 -6.35 -9.47 22.40
CA LEU A 8 -5.84 -8.47 21.46
C LEU A 8 -6.20 -7.03 21.85
N GLY A 9 -6.99 -6.83 22.92
CA GLY A 9 -7.48 -5.51 23.33
C GLY A 9 -8.70 -5.03 22.53
N GLY A 10 -9.02 -3.75 22.66
CA GLY A 10 -10.09 -3.09 21.90
C GLY A 10 -9.59 -2.66 20.52
N ALA A 11 -10.47 -2.75 19.51
CA ALA A 11 -10.17 -2.27 18.17
C ALA A 11 -9.92 -0.75 18.17
N THR A 12 -8.89 -0.34 17.45
CA THR A 12 -8.58 1.07 17.18
C THR A 12 -9.65 1.70 16.28
N GLU A 13 -9.74 3.03 16.29
CA GLU A 13 -10.63 3.76 15.40
C GLU A 13 -10.40 3.40 13.92
N PHE A 14 -9.13 3.27 13.50
CA PHE A 14 -8.79 2.95 12.13
C PHE A 14 -9.19 1.51 11.73
N GLU A 15 -9.07 0.54 12.65
CA GLU A 15 -9.56 -0.82 12.42
C GLU A 15 -11.08 -0.87 12.27
N ILE A 16 -11.80 -0.09 13.09
CA ILE A 16 -13.26 0.02 13.02
C ILE A 16 -13.68 0.62 11.68
N ILE A 17 -13.09 1.75 11.28
CA ILE A 17 -13.41 2.41 10.00
C ILE A 17 -13.06 1.51 8.80
N THR A 18 -11.91 0.84 8.84
CA THR A 18 -11.50 -0.10 7.78
C THR A 18 -12.48 -1.27 7.65
N THR A 19 -12.94 -1.81 8.78
CA THR A 19 -13.95 -2.88 8.79
C THR A 19 -15.29 -2.39 8.23
N MET A 20 -15.71 -1.18 8.61
CA MET A 20 -16.93 -0.55 8.06
C MET A 20 -16.82 -0.34 6.55
N MET A 21 -15.66 0.09 6.05
CA MET A 21 -15.40 0.24 4.61
C MET A 21 -15.57 -1.09 3.87
N PHE A 22 -14.96 -2.18 4.36
CA PHE A 22 -15.10 -3.50 3.74
C PHE A 22 -16.54 -4.01 3.75
N LEU A 23 -17.27 -3.84 4.86
CA LEU A 23 -18.68 -4.21 4.93
C LEU A 23 -19.53 -3.38 3.96
N TYR A 24 -19.29 -2.07 3.91
CA TYR A 24 -20.07 -1.16 3.08
C TYR A 24 -19.88 -1.46 1.59
N PHE A 25 -18.64 -1.49 1.10
CA PHE A 25 -18.36 -1.75 -0.32
C PHE A 25 -18.42 -3.24 -0.70
N GLY A 26 -18.36 -4.15 0.26
CA GLY A 26 -18.47 -5.59 0.02
C GLY A 26 -19.91 -6.11 0.00
N GLU A 27 -20.79 -5.54 0.83
CA GLU A 27 -22.14 -6.09 1.04
C GLU A 27 -23.27 -5.06 0.86
N ILE A 28 -23.13 -3.85 1.40
CA ILE A 28 -24.25 -2.88 1.47
C ILE A 28 -24.42 -2.12 0.15
N HIS A 29 -23.31 -1.62 -0.39
CA HIS A 29 -23.26 -0.83 -1.62
C HIS A 29 -22.08 -1.33 -2.48
N PRO A 30 -22.21 -2.51 -3.11
CA PRO A 30 -21.15 -3.07 -3.93
C PRO A 30 -20.83 -2.16 -5.12
N VAL A 31 -19.54 -2.06 -5.43
CA VAL A 31 -19.00 -1.29 -6.55
C VAL A 31 -18.05 -2.15 -7.38
N ASP A 32 -17.82 -1.79 -8.64
CA ASP A 32 -16.93 -2.56 -9.52
C ASP A 32 -15.46 -2.50 -9.05
N PHE A 33 -15.04 -1.35 -8.54
CA PHE A 33 -13.69 -1.12 -8.04
C PHE A 33 -13.69 -0.26 -6.78
N VAL A 34 -12.79 -0.58 -5.85
CA VAL A 34 -12.48 0.23 -4.67
C VAL A 34 -11.00 0.55 -4.70
N ILE A 35 -10.66 1.83 -4.55
CA ILE A 35 -9.28 2.26 -4.31
C ILE A 35 -9.12 2.39 -2.80
N ILE A 36 -8.20 1.59 -2.24
CA ILE A 36 -7.94 1.55 -0.81
C ILE A 36 -6.56 2.16 -0.57
N GLU A 37 -6.54 3.30 0.10
CA GLU A 37 -5.31 3.93 0.58
C GLU A 37 -4.94 3.33 1.94
N ALA A 38 -3.68 2.96 2.10
CA ALA A 38 -3.17 2.53 3.40
C ALA A 38 -3.00 3.73 4.34
N GLY A 39 -3.25 3.52 5.64
CA GLY A 39 -3.13 4.58 6.64
C GLY A 39 -1.67 4.92 6.95
N LEU A 40 -0.92 3.98 7.53
CA LEU A 40 0.49 4.19 7.88
C LEU A 40 1.31 2.91 7.74
N GLY A 41 2.42 3.02 7.00
CA GLY A 41 3.15 1.84 6.59
C GLY A 41 2.25 0.92 5.75
N ILE A 42 2.60 -0.36 5.66
CA ILE A 42 1.73 -1.38 5.03
C ILE A 42 1.74 -2.69 5.79
N LYS A 43 2.89 -3.10 6.34
CA LYS A 43 3.04 -4.45 6.91
C LYS A 43 2.03 -4.75 8.01
N HIS A 44 1.69 -3.74 8.80
CA HIS A 44 0.75 -3.82 9.92
C HIS A 44 -0.45 -2.88 9.75
N ASP A 45 -0.69 -2.39 8.53
CA ASP A 45 -1.82 -1.52 8.27
C ASP A 45 -3.13 -2.31 8.23
N SER A 46 -4.19 -1.78 8.83
CA SER A 46 -5.51 -2.45 8.90
C SER A 46 -6.10 -2.76 7.53
N THR A 47 -5.72 -2.03 6.49
CA THR A 47 -6.17 -2.28 5.12
C THR A 47 -5.49 -3.48 4.47
N ASN A 48 -4.35 -3.95 4.97
CA ASN A 48 -3.52 -4.98 4.32
C ASN A 48 -4.01 -6.43 4.53
N VAL A 49 -5.31 -6.66 4.52
CA VAL A 49 -5.96 -7.94 4.87
C VAL A 49 -6.58 -8.68 3.68
N PHE A 50 -6.36 -8.19 2.45
CA PHE A 50 -6.93 -8.78 1.23
C PHE A 50 -5.90 -8.94 0.11
N LYS A 51 -6.32 -9.59 -0.99
CA LYS A 51 -5.56 -9.71 -2.23
C LYS A 51 -6.16 -8.74 -3.27
N PRO A 52 -5.48 -7.64 -3.63
CA PRO A 52 -5.96 -6.72 -4.65
C PRO A 52 -5.77 -7.30 -6.06
N ILE A 53 -6.42 -6.69 -7.05
CA ILE A 53 -6.16 -6.97 -8.47
C ILE A 53 -4.90 -6.23 -8.99
N LEU A 54 -4.50 -5.16 -8.30
CA LEU A 54 -3.36 -4.30 -8.60
C LEU A 54 -2.93 -3.60 -7.32
N SER A 55 -1.62 -3.56 -7.06
CA SER A 55 -1.05 -2.74 -5.98
C SER A 55 -0.33 -1.53 -6.57
N ILE A 56 -0.35 -0.41 -5.85
CA ILE A 56 0.36 0.81 -6.24
C ILE A 56 1.21 1.27 -5.06
N LEU A 57 2.52 1.36 -5.27
CA LEU A 57 3.47 1.94 -4.35
C LEU A 57 3.97 3.24 -4.94
N THR A 58 3.55 4.39 -4.43
CA THR A 58 3.92 5.70 -5.02
C THR A 58 5.40 6.04 -4.78
N SER A 59 5.71 7.18 -4.17
CA SER A 59 7.08 7.52 -3.79
C SER A 59 7.41 6.99 -2.41
N ILE A 60 8.66 6.60 -2.19
CA ILE A 60 9.21 6.34 -0.85
C ILE A 60 9.98 7.59 -0.42
N GLY A 61 9.51 8.24 0.65
CA GLY A 61 10.19 9.31 1.38
C GLY A 61 10.65 8.85 2.75
N LEU A 62 11.49 9.66 3.41
CA LEU A 62 11.88 9.46 4.82
C LEU A 62 10.79 10.02 5.75
N ASP A 63 9.60 9.43 5.67
CA ASP A 63 8.45 9.80 6.49
C ASP A 63 8.26 8.80 7.62
N HIS A 64 7.80 9.29 8.78
CA HIS A 64 7.50 8.45 9.95
C HIS A 64 8.66 7.53 10.38
N THR A 65 9.88 8.08 10.39
CA THR A 65 11.11 7.31 10.66
C THR A 65 11.14 6.65 12.04
N ASP A 66 10.39 7.20 13.00
CA ASP A 66 10.25 6.64 14.35
C ASP A 66 9.47 5.32 14.36
N ILE A 67 8.72 5.03 13.29
CA ILE A 67 7.84 3.86 13.17
C ILE A 67 8.35 2.92 12.08
N LEU A 68 8.73 3.45 10.91
CA LEU A 68 9.09 2.68 9.73
C LEU A 68 10.59 2.41 9.57
N GLY A 69 11.42 3.04 10.42
CA GLY A 69 12.88 2.94 10.37
C GLY A 69 13.55 4.18 9.77
N SER A 70 14.87 4.20 9.84
CA SER A 70 15.66 5.42 9.58
C SER A 70 16.22 5.51 8.16
N THR A 71 16.00 4.49 7.33
CA THR A 71 16.56 4.41 5.98
C THR A 71 15.47 4.17 4.93
N TYR A 72 15.75 4.58 3.68
CA TYR A 72 14.87 4.26 2.54
C TYR A 72 14.62 2.75 2.40
N LEU A 73 15.63 1.93 2.72
CA LEU A 73 15.50 0.48 2.67
C LEU A 73 14.55 -0.06 3.75
N ASP A 74 14.59 0.48 4.97
CA ASP A 74 13.67 0.07 6.04
C ASP A 74 12.22 0.37 5.66
N ILE A 75 11.99 1.58 5.14
CA ILE A 75 10.67 2.02 4.68
C ILE A 75 10.23 1.19 3.47
N ALA A 76 11.14 0.86 2.56
CA ALA A 76 10.85 0.00 1.41
C ALA A 76 10.44 -1.41 1.83
N LYS A 77 11.09 -1.99 2.85
CA LYS A 77 10.73 -3.30 3.40
C LYS A 77 9.32 -3.31 3.96
N ASP A 78 8.95 -2.28 4.71
CA ASP A 78 7.59 -2.17 5.24
C ASP A 78 6.56 -1.99 4.11
N LYS A 79 6.77 -0.99 3.24
CA LYS A 79 5.83 -0.66 2.18
C LYS A 79 5.70 -1.74 1.11
N SER A 80 6.73 -2.56 0.89
CA SER A 80 6.67 -3.70 -0.05
C SER A 80 5.69 -4.79 0.38
N ALA A 81 5.20 -4.77 1.63
CA ALA A 81 4.14 -5.69 2.07
C ALA A 81 2.80 -5.49 1.29
N ILE A 82 2.66 -4.41 0.51
CA ILE A 82 1.53 -4.22 -0.42
C ILE A 82 1.62 -5.18 -1.62
N ILE A 83 2.80 -5.70 -1.92
CA ILE A 83 3.03 -6.58 -3.07
C ILE A 83 2.56 -7.99 -2.70
N LYS A 84 1.46 -8.42 -3.30
CA LYS A 84 0.88 -9.75 -3.10
C LYS A 84 1.29 -10.72 -4.21
N PRO A 85 1.40 -12.03 -3.91
CA PRO A 85 1.77 -13.03 -4.91
C PRO A 85 0.91 -12.97 -6.18
N TYR A 86 1.57 -13.03 -7.34
CA TYR A 86 0.93 -13.06 -8.66
C TYR A 86 0.01 -11.86 -8.94
N THR A 87 0.22 -10.74 -8.25
CA THR A 87 -0.57 -9.50 -8.41
C THR A 87 0.34 -8.43 -9.00
N PRO A 88 -0.03 -7.74 -10.09
CA PRO A 88 0.80 -6.68 -10.64
C PRO A 88 1.01 -5.55 -9.62
N VAL A 89 2.18 -4.91 -9.68
CA VAL A 89 2.50 -3.74 -8.86
C VAL A 89 3.05 -2.61 -9.72
N ILE A 90 2.48 -1.43 -9.56
CA ILE A 90 3.03 -0.18 -10.09
C ILE A 90 3.85 0.49 -9.00
N TYR A 91 5.05 0.98 -9.32
CA TYR A 91 5.85 1.72 -8.35
C TYR A 91 6.68 2.88 -8.89
N ALA A 92 6.84 3.92 -8.06
CA ALA A 92 7.56 5.16 -8.39
C ALA A 92 8.67 5.49 -7.37
N VAL A 93 9.55 4.50 -7.13
CA VAL A 93 10.64 4.59 -6.15
C VAL A 93 11.91 5.16 -6.79
N LYS A 94 12.45 6.24 -6.23
CA LYS A 94 13.63 6.95 -6.79
C LYS A 94 14.96 6.60 -6.15
N ASN A 95 14.97 6.18 -4.88
CA ASN A 95 16.20 5.81 -4.20
C ASN A 95 16.69 4.43 -4.73
N ASP A 96 17.94 4.34 -5.16
CA ASP A 96 18.48 3.14 -5.84
C ASP A 96 18.39 1.86 -4.99
N GLU A 97 18.68 1.95 -3.70
CA GLU A 97 18.66 0.79 -2.80
C GLU A 97 17.23 0.30 -2.57
N ALA A 98 16.31 1.22 -2.28
CA ALA A 98 14.89 0.92 -2.13
C ALA A 98 14.27 0.40 -3.44
N LEU A 99 14.63 1.00 -4.57
CA LEU A 99 14.18 0.60 -5.90
C LEU A 99 14.61 -0.83 -6.22
N LYS A 100 15.88 -1.14 -5.98
CA LYS A 100 16.40 -2.50 -6.15
C LYS A 100 15.64 -3.49 -5.27
N TYR A 101 15.44 -3.16 -4.01
CA TYR A 101 14.70 -4.02 -3.08
C TYR A 101 13.26 -4.28 -3.55
N VAL A 102 12.50 -3.23 -3.88
CA VAL A 102 11.10 -3.34 -4.34
C VAL A 102 11.00 -4.18 -5.60
N ARG A 103 11.92 -3.97 -6.56
CA ARG A 103 11.95 -4.74 -7.81
C ARG A 103 12.23 -6.22 -7.56
N ASP A 104 13.24 -6.53 -6.76
CA ASP A 104 13.60 -7.91 -6.43
C ASP A 104 12.45 -8.60 -5.68
N TYR A 105 11.85 -7.92 -4.69
CA TYR A 105 10.71 -8.43 -3.94
C TYR A 105 9.50 -8.71 -4.84
N ALA A 106 9.19 -7.82 -5.79
CA ALA A 106 8.12 -8.05 -6.76
C ALA A 106 8.36 -9.31 -7.60
N LEU A 107 9.60 -9.51 -8.08
CA LEU A 107 9.96 -10.72 -8.83
C LEU A 107 9.84 -11.98 -7.97
N GLU A 108 10.27 -11.95 -6.71
CA GLU A 108 10.11 -13.06 -5.76
C GLU A 108 8.65 -13.43 -5.52
N GLN A 109 7.75 -12.44 -5.46
CA GLN A 109 6.30 -12.67 -5.34
C GLN A 109 5.65 -13.10 -6.66
N ASN A 110 6.41 -13.27 -7.74
CA ASN A 110 5.86 -13.47 -9.09
C ASN A 110 4.86 -12.36 -9.48
N ALA A 111 5.01 -11.18 -8.89
CA ALA A 111 4.24 -9.98 -9.23
C ALA A 111 4.84 -9.36 -10.49
N LYS A 112 4.00 -8.91 -11.43
CA LYS A 112 4.49 -8.17 -12.61
C LYS A 112 4.94 -6.77 -12.14
N PRO A 113 6.24 -6.44 -12.18
CA PRO A 113 6.70 -5.10 -11.83
C PRO A 113 6.37 -4.13 -12.97
N ILE A 114 5.85 -2.96 -12.62
CA ILE A 114 5.57 -1.85 -13.53
C ILE A 114 6.22 -0.60 -12.93
N GLU A 115 7.44 -0.32 -13.34
CA GLU A 115 8.26 0.78 -12.82
C GLU A 115 7.99 2.07 -13.60
N LEU A 116 7.77 3.16 -12.87
CA LEU A 116 7.67 4.49 -13.46
C LEU A 116 8.99 4.84 -14.17
N ASP A 117 8.89 5.50 -15.32
CA ASP A 117 10.00 5.87 -16.22
C ASP A 117 10.67 4.68 -16.92
N ARG A 118 10.14 3.46 -16.76
CA ARG A 118 10.61 2.25 -17.46
C ARG A 118 9.50 1.53 -18.20
N GLU A 119 8.47 1.06 -17.51
CA GLU A 119 7.30 0.42 -18.13
C GLU A 119 6.14 1.42 -18.35
N VAL A 120 6.11 2.51 -17.58
CA VAL A 120 5.10 3.57 -17.68
C VAL A 120 5.81 4.92 -17.76
N THR A 121 5.40 5.76 -18.71
CA THR A 121 5.90 7.13 -18.84
C THR A 121 4.73 8.10 -18.73
N ILE A 122 4.95 9.23 -18.07
CA ILE A 122 3.96 10.31 -17.98
C ILE A 122 4.09 11.17 -19.24
N ILE A 123 2.99 11.30 -19.98
CA ILE A 123 2.89 12.23 -21.10
C ILE A 123 1.95 13.35 -20.63
N SER A 124 2.52 14.49 -20.24
CA SER A 124 1.71 15.68 -19.93
C SER A 124 1.35 16.40 -21.22
N GLN A 125 0.06 16.44 -21.56
CA GLN A 125 -0.49 17.44 -22.46
C GLN A 125 -1.06 18.57 -21.59
N ASP A 126 -0.40 19.73 -21.63
CA ASP A 126 -0.76 20.99 -20.96
C ASP A 126 -0.70 21.01 -19.41
N ASP A 127 -0.33 22.17 -18.85
CA ASP A 127 -0.03 22.40 -17.41
C ASP A 127 -1.27 22.41 -16.49
N GLU A 128 -2.35 21.68 -16.81
CA GLU A 128 -3.53 21.62 -15.96
C GLU A 128 -3.56 20.37 -15.07
N PHE A 129 -2.89 20.46 -13.92
CA PHE A 129 -3.40 19.77 -12.72
C PHE A 129 -4.40 20.70 -12.03
N THR A 130 -5.63 20.76 -12.56
CA THR A 130 -6.73 21.48 -11.94
C THR A 130 -7.40 20.56 -10.93
N TYR A 131 -7.26 20.87 -9.63
CA TYR A 131 -8.05 20.27 -8.54
C TYR A 131 -9.38 20.97 -8.36
#